data_AF-A0A371IGU4-F1
#
_entry.id   AF-A0A371IGU4-F1
#
_cell.length_a   1.000
_cell.length_b   1.000
_cell.length_c   1.000
_cell.angle_alpha   90.00
_cell.angle_beta   90.00
_cell.angle_gamma   90.00
#
_symmetry.space_group_name_H-M   'P 1'
#
loop_
_entity.id
_entity.type
_entity.pdbx_description
1 polymer ?
#
loop_
_entity_poly.entity_id
_entity_poly.type
_entity_poly.pdbx_seq_one_letter_code
_entity_poly.pdbx_strand_id
1 'polypeptide(L)'
;MIESQRHSYHLVDPSPWPISGSLGALATTVGGVMYMHSFQGGATLLSLGLIFILYTMFVWWRDVLRESTLEGHHTKVVQLGPRYGSIPFIVSEVMFLFAFFRASSHSSLAPTVEIGGIWPPLGIWVLDPREIPFLNTPILLSSGAAVTWAHHAILAGKEKRAVYALVATVSLALVFTGFQGMEYYQAPFTISDSTLFLIICGIRQYLGHLTKEHHVGFEAAAWYWHFVDVVRCFLVSRFFSEQIEEPNGSNSLDWYLDLMRVEMEVG
;
A
#
# COMPACT_ATOMS: atom_id res chain seq x y z
N MET A 1 -19.88 36.94 -0.69
CA MET A 1 -19.52 38.18 -1.40
C MET A 1 -18.80 37.84 -2.71
N ILE A 2 -19.44 37.07 -3.61
CA ILE A 2 -18.85 36.73 -4.93
C ILE A 2 -18.81 37.95 -5.84
N GLU A 3 -19.67 38.95 -5.61
CA GLU A 3 -19.77 40.15 -6.44
C GLU A 3 -18.48 40.99 -6.51
N SER A 4 -17.63 40.96 -5.47
CA SER A 4 -16.32 41.64 -5.50
C SER A 4 -15.19 40.76 -6.05
N GLN A 5 -15.31 39.44 -5.97
CA GLN A 5 -14.30 38.48 -6.44
C GLN A 5 -14.64 38.02 -7.86
N ARG A 6 -13.89 38.51 -8.86
CA ARG A 6 -14.18 38.28 -10.28
C ARG A 6 -13.92 36.85 -10.78
N HIS A 7 -13.57 35.90 -9.91
CA HIS A 7 -13.29 34.51 -10.27
C HIS A 7 -13.82 33.54 -9.21
N SER A 8 -14.14 32.32 -9.63
CA SER A 8 -14.70 31.27 -8.77
C SER A 8 -13.65 30.39 -8.08
N TYR A 9 -12.35 30.67 -8.26
CA TYR A 9 -11.27 29.96 -7.57
C TYR A 9 -11.21 30.29 -6.08
N HIS A 10 -10.80 29.31 -5.28
CA HIS A 10 -10.55 29.46 -3.85
C HIS A 10 -9.20 30.16 -3.62
N LEU A 11 -9.21 31.22 -2.82
CA LEU A 11 -8.00 31.88 -2.32
C LEU A 11 -7.86 31.47 -0.85
N VAL A 12 -6.92 30.59 -0.58
CA VAL A 12 -6.71 30.01 0.76
C VAL A 12 -5.98 31.02 1.63
N ASP A 13 -6.44 31.18 2.87
CA ASP A 13 -5.75 32.00 3.86
C ASP A 13 -4.41 31.36 4.29
N PRO A 14 -3.42 32.17 4.73
CA PRO A 14 -2.15 31.63 5.22
C PRO A 14 -2.37 30.65 6.38
N SER A 15 -1.84 29.43 6.24
CA SER A 15 -1.88 28.40 7.29
C SER A 15 -0.47 27.93 7.70
N PRO A 16 -0.26 27.56 8.96
CA PRO A 16 1.04 27.09 9.45
C PRO A 16 1.30 25.61 9.14
N TRP A 17 0.33 24.88 8.58
CA TRP A 17 0.42 23.44 8.39
C TRP A 17 1.53 22.97 7.44
N PRO A 18 1.85 23.69 6.34
CA PRO A 18 2.99 23.31 5.49
C PRO A 18 4.33 23.32 6.23
N ILE A 19 4.59 24.34 7.07
CA ILE A 19 5.84 24.42 7.85
C ILE A 19 5.83 23.44 9.02
N SER A 20 4.68 23.22 9.66
CA SER A 20 4.53 22.17 10.69
C SER A 20 4.82 20.78 10.10
N GLY A 21 4.26 20.47 8.94
CA GLY A 21 4.46 19.20 8.26
C GLY A 21 5.90 18.96 7.83
N SER A 22 6.57 20.00 7.31
CA SER A 22 7.99 19.89 6.92
C SER A 22 8.91 19.69 8.13
N LEU A 23 8.65 20.35 9.27
CA LEU A 23 9.37 20.12 10.52
C LEU A 23 9.12 18.70 11.06
N GLY A 24 7.89 18.19 10.95
CA GLY A 24 7.56 16.80 11.30
C GLY A 24 8.29 15.78 10.44
N ALA A 25 8.37 16.01 9.13
CA ALA A 25 9.11 15.18 8.20
C ALA A 25 10.62 15.19 8.50
N LEU A 26 11.19 16.37 8.81
CA LEU A 26 12.59 16.50 9.22
C LEU A 26 12.87 15.73 10.52
N ALA A 27 12.03 15.92 11.55
CA ALA A 27 12.16 15.21 12.82
C ALA A 27 12.07 13.69 12.64
N THR A 28 11.13 13.21 11.82
CA THR A 28 10.97 11.79 11.50
C THR A 28 12.20 11.24 10.79
N THR A 29 12.75 11.97 9.80
CA THR A 29 13.92 11.54 9.05
C THR A 29 15.17 11.49 9.93
N VAL A 30 15.44 12.54 10.71
CA VAL A 30 16.59 12.59 11.63
C VAL A 30 16.44 11.53 12.73
N GLY A 31 15.24 11.43 13.33
CA GLY A 31 14.92 10.42 14.33
C GLY A 31 15.08 8.99 13.80
N GLY A 32 14.65 8.74 12.56
CA GLY A 32 14.81 7.45 11.88
C GLY A 32 16.28 7.08 11.68
N VAL A 33 17.10 8.00 11.17
CA VAL A 33 18.54 7.77 11.02
C VAL A 33 19.20 7.51 12.38
N MET A 34 18.87 8.31 13.40
CA MET A 34 19.39 8.13 14.76
C MET A 34 18.98 6.78 15.35
N TYR A 35 17.73 6.35 15.13
CA TYR A 35 17.22 5.06 15.57
C TYR A 35 17.97 3.90 14.90
N MET A 36 18.13 3.93 13.58
CA MET A 36 18.86 2.89 12.83
C MET A 36 20.32 2.75 13.25
N HIS A 37 20.97 3.83 13.67
CA HIS A 37 22.37 3.85 14.10
C HIS A 37 22.55 3.75 15.62
N SER A 38 21.50 3.40 16.38
CA SER A 38 21.54 3.20 17.83
C SER A 38 22.01 4.44 18.63
N PHE A 39 21.74 5.65 18.15
CA PHE A 39 22.00 6.88 18.92
C PHE A 39 20.98 7.07 20.04
N GLN A 40 21.42 7.65 21.15
CA GLN A 40 20.55 8.00 22.27
C GLN A 40 19.47 9.00 21.80
N GLY A 41 18.22 8.76 22.20
CA GLY A 41 17.08 9.61 21.83
C GLY A 41 16.54 9.41 20.40
N GLY A 42 17.08 8.47 19.61
CA GLY A 42 16.61 8.19 18.25
C GLY A 42 15.13 7.75 18.20
N ALA A 43 14.76 6.76 19.01
CA ALA A 43 13.37 6.27 19.09
C ALA A 43 12.39 7.36 19.55
N THR A 44 12.79 8.19 20.52
CA THR A 44 11.96 9.30 21.01
C THR A 44 11.76 10.37 19.95
N LEU A 45 12.80 10.74 19.21
CA LEU A 45 12.70 11.73 18.14
C LEU A 45 11.87 11.19 16.95
N LEU A 46 12.05 9.93 16.59
CA LEU A 46 11.27 9.26 15.54
C LEU A 46 9.78 9.23 15.89
N SER A 47 9.43 8.75 17.08
CA SER A 47 8.04 8.67 17.54
C SER A 47 7.41 10.06 17.66
N LEU A 48 8.12 11.06 18.17
CA LEU A 48 7.66 12.44 18.22
C LEU A 48 7.43 13.01 16.82
N GLY A 49 8.36 12.79 15.88
CA GLY A 49 8.20 13.21 14.48
C GLY A 49 6.95 12.60 13.83
N LEU A 50 6.72 11.29 14.02
CA LEU A 50 5.54 10.59 13.50
C LEU A 50 4.25 11.15 14.10
N ILE A 51 4.19 11.37 15.41
CA ILE A 51 3.04 12.00 16.08
C ILE A 51 2.81 13.41 15.54
N PHE A 52 3.88 14.17 15.29
CA PHE A 52 3.78 15.53 14.77
C PHE A 52 3.25 15.59 13.32
N ILE A 53 3.64 14.63 12.47
CA ILE A 53 3.07 14.45 11.13
C ILE A 53 1.58 14.09 11.23
N LEU A 54 1.23 13.10 12.05
CA LEU A 54 -0.17 12.67 12.23
C LEU A 54 -1.05 13.81 12.75
N TYR A 55 -0.54 14.59 13.70
CA TYR A 55 -1.21 15.78 14.22
C TYR A 55 -1.40 16.84 13.12
N THR A 56 -0.33 17.16 12.37
CA THR A 56 -0.42 18.13 11.28
C THR A 56 -1.43 17.67 10.24
N MET A 57 -1.41 16.39 9.85
CA MET A 57 -2.38 15.80 8.91
C MET A 57 -3.82 15.92 9.42
N PHE A 58 -4.07 15.58 10.69
CA PHE A 58 -5.40 15.70 11.29
C PHE A 58 -5.93 17.13 11.26
N VAL A 59 -5.11 18.10 11.70
CA VAL A 59 -5.53 19.50 11.79
C VAL A 59 -5.67 20.13 10.39
N TRP A 60 -4.79 19.77 9.46
CA TRP A 60 -4.88 20.24 8.08
C TRP A 60 -6.15 19.73 7.39
N TRP A 61 -6.47 18.43 7.53
CA TRP A 61 -7.72 17.89 6.99
C TRP A 61 -8.96 18.47 7.65
N ARG A 62 -8.92 18.75 8.95
CA ARG A 62 -10.00 19.47 9.64
C ARG A 62 -10.25 20.84 9.01
N ASP A 63 -9.19 21.59 8.70
CA ASP A 63 -9.32 22.92 8.09
C ASP A 63 -9.87 22.84 6.67
N VAL A 64 -9.41 21.88 5.85
CA VAL A 64 -10.01 21.61 4.52
C VAL A 64 -11.49 21.25 4.62
N LEU A 65 -11.90 20.46 5.62
CA LEU A 65 -13.30 20.12 5.85
C LEU A 65 -14.13 21.35 6.27
N ARG A 66 -13.58 22.22 7.10
CA ARG A 66 -14.21 23.48 7.51
C ARG A 66 -14.39 24.42 6.32
N GLU A 67 -13.34 24.66 5.55
CA GLU A 67 -13.34 25.54 4.36
C GLU A 67 -14.36 25.06 3.30
N SER A 68 -14.43 23.74 3.12
CA SER A 68 -15.32 23.12 2.13
C SER A 68 -16.79 23.06 2.55
N THR A 69 -17.06 22.72 3.82
CA THR A 69 -18.42 22.39 4.30
C THR A 69 -19.09 23.56 5.00
N LEU A 70 -18.35 24.27 5.87
CA LEU A 70 -18.92 25.33 6.71
C LEU A 70 -18.80 26.71 6.05
N GLU A 71 -17.67 26.99 5.40
CA GLU A 71 -17.42 28.27 4.74
C GLU A 71 -17.85 28.27 3.27
N GLY A 72 -18.01 27.08 2.67
CA GLY A 72 -18.61 26.92 1.34
C GLY A 72 -17.70 27.37 0.19
N HIS A 73 -16.38 27.42 0.40
CA HIS A 73 -15.42 27.89 -0.61
C HIS A 73 -15.24 26.93 -1.81
N HIS A 74 -15.72 25.69 -1.71
CA HIS A 74 -15.62 24.67 -2.76
C HIS A 74 -16.67 24.84 -3.88
N THR A 75 -16.49 25.86 -4.73
CA THR A 75 -17.27 26.06 -5.95
C THR A 75 -17.08 24.90 -6.95
N LYS A 76 -17.92 24.82 -7.99
CA LYS A 76 -17.84 23.74 -8.99
C LYS A 76 -16.46 23.63 -9.67
N VAL A 77 -15.78 24.76 -9.94
CA VAL A 77 -14.43 24.74 -10.51
C VAL A 77 -13.39 24.24 -9.49
N VAL A 78 -13.53 24.60 -8.22
CA VAL A 78 -12.63 24.15 -7.15
C VAL A 78 -12.79 22.66 -6.89
N GLN A 79 -14.01 22.12 -6.95
CA GLN A 79 -14.27 20.69 -6.79
C GLN A 79 -13.61 19.81 -7.88
N LEU A 80 -13.32 20.37 -9.06
CA LEU A 80 -12.56 19.66 -10.09
C LEU A 80 -11.10 19.46 -9.68
N GLY A 81 -10.53 20.39 -8.89
CA GLY A 81 -9.15 20.33 -8.41
C GLY A 81 -8.82 19.02 -7.68
N PRO A 82 -9.46 18.71 -6.53
CA PRO A 82 -9.22 17.46 -5.80
C PRO A 82 -9.49 16.20 -6.63
N ARG A 83 -10.47 16.23 -7.56
CA ARG A 83 -10.75 15.10 -8.46
C ARG A 83 -9.57 14.84 -9.40
N TYR A 84 -9.11 15.88 -10.11
CA TYR A 84 -7.97 15.76 -11.02
C TYR A 84 -6.64 15.61 -10.28
N GLY A 85 -6.49 16.16 -9.07
CA GLY A 85 -5.28 16.04 -8.25
C GLY A 85 -5.11 14.65 -7.63
N SER A 86 -6.20 13.93 -7.38
CA SER A 86 -6.15 12.54 -6.89
C SER A 86 -5.61 11.57 -7.95
N ILE A 87 -5.86 11.83 -9.24
CA ILE A 87 -5.42 10.96 -10.33
C ILE A 87 -3.88 10.84 -10.41
N PRO A 88 -3.09 11.94 -10.53
CA PRO A 88 -1.63 11.83 -10.59
C PRO A 88 -1.04 11.30 -9.28
N PHE A 89 -1.68 11.53 -8.13
CA PHE A 89 -1.29 10.91 -6.87
C PHE A 89 -1.45 9.38 -6.91
N ILE A 90 -2.60 8.88 -7.37
CA ILE A 90 -2.80 7.42 -7.57
C ILE A 90 -1.80 6.88 -8.59
N VAL A 91 -1.55 7.60 -9.70
CA VAL A 91 -0.56 7.20 -10.70
C VAL A 91 0.84 7.12 -10.09
N SER A 92 1.22 8.05 -9.20
CA SER A 92 2.52 7.97 -8.52
C SER A 92 2.62 6.76 -7.59
N GLU A 93 1.55 6.41 -6.86
CA GLU A 93 1.52 5.20 -6.02
C GLU A 93 1.62 3.93 -6.87
N VAL A 94 0.95 3.88 -8.02
CA VAL A 94 1.06 2.75 -8.96
C VAL A 94 2.49 2.62 -9.50
N MET A 95 3.15 3.74 -9.83
CA MET A 95 4.55 3.72 -10.29
C MET A 95 5.54 3.36 -9.16
N PHE A 96 5.29 3.82 -7.94
CA PHE A 96 6.05 3.41 -6.77
C PHE A 96 5.96 1.89 -6.55
N LEU A 97 4.75 1.31 -6.60
CA LEU A 97 4.52 -0.13 -6.53
C LEU A 97 5.12 -0.88 -7.74
N PHE A 98 5.12 -0.28 -8.93
CA PHE A 98 5.73 -0.87 -10.12
C PHE A 98 7.25 -1.04 -9.98
N ALA A 99 7.94 -0.14 -9.28
CA ALA A 99 9.37 -0.28 -9.02
C ALA A 99 9.67 -1.57 -8.26
N PHE A 100 8.87 -1.91 -7.25
CA PHE A 100 8.99 -3.17 -6.50
C PHE A 100 8.62 -4.38 -7.36
N PHE A 101 7.60 -4.28 -8.21
CA PHE A 101 7.24 -5.34 -9.15
C PHE A 101 8.37 -5.65 -10.13
N ARG A 102 9.05 -4.62 -10.65
CA ARG A 102 10.22 -4.78 -11.51
C ARG A 102 11.37 -5.46 -10.76
N ALA A 103 11.63 -5.04 -9.52
CA ALA A 103 12.68 -5.65 -8.70
C ALA A 103 12.40 -7.14 -8.43
N SER A 104 11.16 -7.47 -8.05
CA SER A 104 10.67 -8.84 -7.88
C SER A 104 10.90 -9.68 -9.12
N SER A 105 10.36 -9.24 -10.26
CA SER A 105 10.39 -10.00 -11.50
C SER A 105 11.82 -10.20 -11.99
N HIS A 106 12.69 -9.20 -11.85
CA HIS A 106 14.10 -9.34 -12.18
C HIS A 106 14.78 -10.43 -11.34
N SER A 107 14.51 -10.45 -10.02
CA SER A 107 15.09 -11.44 -9.10
C SER A 107 14.55 -12.86 -9.28
N SER A 108 13.27 -13.03 -9.63
CA SER A 108 12.64 -14.35 -9.78
C SER A 108 12.82 -14.96 -11.17
N LEU A 109 12.93 -14.15 -12.22
CA LEU A 109 13.09 -14.63 -13.61
C LEU A 109 14.51 -15.10 -13.91
N ALA A 110 15.51 -14.51 -13.27
CA ALA A 110 16.91 -14.89 -13.41
C ALA A 110 17.57 -15.04 -12.02
N PRO A 111 17.19 -16.07 -11.24
CA PRO A 111 17.73 -16.30 -9.91
C PRO A 111 19.25 -16.46 -9.95
N THR A 112 19.95 -15.86 -9.00
CA THR A 112 21.42 -15.91 -8.95
C THR A 112 21.90 -17.31 -8.62
N VAL A 113 23.13 -17.63 -9.02
CA VAL A 113 23.76 -18.93 -8.71
C VAL A 113 23.92 -19.13 -7.20
N GLU A 114 24.06 -18.03 -6.44
CA GLU A 114 24.18 -18.03 -4.98
C GLU A 114 22.92 -18.58 -4.28
N ILE A 115 21.74 -18.44 -4.88
CA ILE A 115 20.47 -19.03 -4.37
C ILE A 115 20.12 -20.38 -5.04
N GLY A 116 21.05 -20.95 -5.80
CA GLY A 116 20.89 -22.24 -6.49
C GLY A 116 20.27 -22.14 -7.89
N GLY A 117 20.11 -20.93 -8.45
CA GLY A 117 19.58 -20.74 -9.81
C GLY A 117 18.13 -21.21 -10.00
N ILE A 118 17.37 -21.36 -8.90
CA ILE A 118 15.98 -21.80 -8.87
C ILE A 118 15.17 -20.81 -8.02
N TRP A 119 13.91 -20.59 -8.39
CA TRP A 119 12.96 -19.79 -7.62
C TRP A 119 11.72 -20.61 -7.28
N PRO A 120 11.22 -20.61 -6.03
CA PRO A 120 11.81 -19.98 -4.84
C PRO A 120 13.12 -20.66 -4.38
N PRO A 121 13.98 -19.98 -3.60
CA PRO A 121 15.20 -20.56 -3.05
C PRO A 121 14.91 -21.81 -2.20
N LEU A 122 15.82 -22.80 -2.29
CA LEU A 122 15.74 -24.02 -1.50
C LEU A 122 15.78 -23.71 0.00
N GLY A 123 14.87 -24.31 0.77
CA GLY A 123 14.79 -24.14 2.22
C GLY A 123 13.81 -23.06 2.69
N ILE A 124 13.25 -22.26 1.78
CA ILE A 124 12.15 -21.35 2.10
C ILE A 124 10.82 -22.08 1.93
N TRP A 125 10.10 -22.25 3.04
CA TRP A 125 8.74 -22.78 3.03
C TRP A 125 7.77 -21.69 2.59
N VAL A 126 7.36 -21.74 1.32
CA VAL A 126 6.36 -20.80 0.80
C VAL A 126 4.98 -21.14 1.38
N LEU A 127 4.24 -20.10 1.78
CA LEU A 127 2.86 -20.25 2.26
C LEU A 127 1.96 -20.81 1.16
N ASP A 128 1.03 -21.70 1.51
CA ASP A 128 0.02 -22.19 0.56
C ASP A 128 -0.92 -21.04 0.20
N PRO A 129 -0.99 -20.64 -1.08
CA PRO A 129 -1.80 -19.49 -1.45
C PRO A 129 -3.30 -19.78 -1.46
N ARG A 130 -3.72 -21.04 -1.33
CA ARG A 130 -5.14 -21.46 -1.23
C ARG A 130 -5.74 -21.28 0.16
N GLU A 131 -4.93 -20.94 1.16
CA GLU A 131 -5.37 -20.76 2.53
C GLU A 131 -5.78 -19.30 2.80
N ILE A 132 -5.06 -18.61 3.68
CA ILE A 132 -5.35 -17.23 4.08
C ILE A 132 -5.28 -16.23 2.91
N PRO A 133 -4.32 -16.32 1.96
CA PRO A 133 -4.29 -15.41 0.81
C PRO A 133 -5.54 -15.52 -0.07
N PHE A 134 -6.03 -16.74 -0.31
CA PHE A 134 -7.26 -16.97 -1.06
C PHE A 134 -8.50 -16.43 -0.33
N LEU A 135 -8.57 -16.56 1.00
CA LEU A 135 -9.66 -16.01 1.81
C LEU A 135 -9.72 -14.48 1.78
N ASN A 136 -8.55 -13.82 1.70
CA ASN A 136 -8.46 -12.37 1.65
C ASN A 136 -9.02 -11.76 0.35
N THR A 137 -9.02 -12.51 -0.75
CA THR A 137 -9.56 -12.05 -2.04
C THR A 137 -11.07 -11.77 -2.03
N PRO A 138 -11.96 -12.72 -1.66
CA PRO A 138 -13.39 -12.44 -1.61
C PRO A 138 -13.75 -11.40 -0.56
N ILE A 139 -12.97 -11.26 0.53
CA ILE A 139 -13.16 -10.17 1.51
C ILE A 139 -12.92 -8.81 0.85
N LEU A 140 -11.83 -8.67 0.11
CA LEU A 140 -11.50 -7.44 -0.61
C LEU A 140 -12.55 -7.13 -1.70
N LEU A 141 -12.94 -8.12 -2.50
CA LEU A 141 -13.98 -7.96 -3.53
C LEU A 141 -15.33 -7.57 -2.92
N SER A 142 -15.74 -8.23 -1.83
CA SER A 142 -16.97 -7.91 -1.11
C SER A 142 -16.93 -6.51 -0.53
N SER A 143 -15.77 -6.04 -0.05
CA SER A 143 -15.61 -4.67 0.44
C SER A 143 -15.79 -3.64 -0.69
N GLY A 144 -15.31 -3.94 -1.90
CA GLY A 144 -15.53 -3.14 -3.10
C GLY A 144 -17.00 -3.08 -3.50
N ALA A 145 -17.69 -4.23 -3.50
CA ALA A 145 -19.14 -4.29 -3.74
C ALA A 145 -19.93 -3.47 -2.70
N ALA A 146 -19.53 -3.52 -1.42
CA ALA A 146 -20.13 -2.71 -0.35
C ALA A 146 -19.92 -1.20 -0.55
N VAL A 147 -18.76 -0.76 -1.07
CA VAL A 147 -18.54 0.65 -1.42
C VAL A 147 -19.42 1.07 -2.59
N THR A 148 -19.56 0.24 -3.62
CA THR A 148 -20.47 0.49 -4.75
C THR A 148 -21.91 0.60 -4.27
N TRP A 149 -22.33 -0.27 -3.34
CA TRP A 149 -23.63 -0.18 -2.69
C TRP A 149 -23.79 1.15 -1.92
N ALA A 150 -22.78 1.58 -1.16
CA ALA A 150 -22.80 2.87 -0.47
C ALA A 150 -22.97 4.04 -1.47
N HIS A 151 -22.24 4.01 -2.58
CA HIS A 151 -22.33 5.02 -3.62
C HIS A 151 -23.73 5.12 -4.23
N HIS A 152 -24.32 3.99 -4.64
CA HIS A 152 -25.70 3.97 -5.15
C HIS A 152 -26.73 4.38 -4.11
N ALA A 153 -26.53 4.05 -2.83
CA ALA A 153 -27.40 4.48 -1.74
C ALA A 153 -27.37 6.01 -1.54
N ILE A 154 -26.18 6.63 -1.67
CA ILE A 154 -26.03 8.09 -1.63
C ILE A 154 -26.73 8.74 -2.82
N LEU A 155 -26.52 8.25 -4.05
CA LEU A 155 -27.18 8.77 -5.26
C LEU A 155 -28.71 8.63 -5.20
N ALA A 156 -29.22 7.56 -4.59
CA ALA A 156 -30.65 7.33 -4.39
C ALA A 156 -31.24 8.10 -3.18
N GLY A 157 -30.46 8.92 -2.48
CA GLY A 157 -30.91 9.67 -1.29
C GLY A 157 -31.22 8.80 -0.06
N LYS A 158 -30.81 7.53 -0.05
CA LYS A 158 -31.09 6.58 1.05
C LYS A 158 -29.96 6.61 2.08
N GLU A 159 -29.88 7.68 2.86
CA GLU A 159 -28.80 7.96 3.82
C GLU A 159 -28.53 6.80 4.80
N LYS A 160 -29.57 6.21 5.40
CA LYS A 160 -29.41 5.09 6.34
C LYS A 160 -28.75 3.86 5.70
N ARG A 161 -29.10 3.54 4.45
CA ARG A 161 -28.49 2.42 3.72
C ARG A 161 -27.03 2.69 3.36
N ALA A 162 -26.71 3.95 3.04
CA ALA A 162 -25.33 4.36 2.80
C ALA A 162 -24.46 4.16 4.05
N VAL A 163 -24.97 4.52 5.24
CA VAL A 163 -24.25 4.29 6.50
C VAL A 163 -24.05 2.80 6.77
N TYR A 164 -25.08 1.96 6.59
CA TYR A 164 -24.93 0.50 6.76
C TYR A 164 -23.89 -0.10 5.79
N ALA A 165 -23.89 0.34 4.53
CA ALA A 165 -22.92 -0.09 3.53
C ALA A 165 -21.49 0.31 3.91
N LEU A 166 -21.28 1.56 4.34
CA LEU A 166 -19.96 2.04 4.78
C LEU A 166 -19.46 1.30 6.03
N VAL A 167 -20.33 1.03 7.01
CA VAL A 167 -19.97 0.22 8.19
C VAL A 167 -19.57 -1.19 7.79
N ALA A 168 -20.28 -1.80 6.82
CA ALA A 168 -19.92 -3.12 6.28
C ALA A 168 -18.54 -3.08 5.59
N THR A 169 -18.25 -2.08 4.75
CA THR A 169 -16.93 -1.90 4.13
C THR A 169 -15.82 -1.80 5.16
N VAL A 170 -15.96 -0.94 6.18
CA VAL A 170 -14.94 -0.76 7.21
C VAL A 170 -14.75 -2.04 8.02
N SER A 171 -15.84 -2.75 8.34
CA SER A 171 -15.77 -4.03 9.05
C SER A 171 -15.00 -5.08 8.25
N LEU A 172 -15.27 -5.21 6.94
CA LEU A 172 -14.54 -6.11 6.04
C LEU A 172 -13.05 -5.73 5.92
N ALA A 173 -12.73 -4.43 5.86
CA ALA A 173 -11.35 -3.97 5.84
C ALA A 173 -10.59 -4.33 7.13
N LEU A 174 -11.22 -4.20 8.30
CA LEU A 174 -10.63 -4.62 9.58
C LEU A 174 -10.42 -6.14 9.64
N VAL A 175 -11.37 -6.92 9.13
CA VAL A 175 -11.24 -8.38 9.03
C VAL A 175 -10.06 -8.76 8.13
N PHE A 176 -9.92 -8.11 6.96
CA PHE A 176 -8.77 -8.29 6.07
C PHE A 176 -7.44 -7.97 6.77
N THR A 177 -7.33 -6.81 7.44
CA THR A 177 -6.11 -6.44 8.19
C THR A 177 -5.80 -7.45 9.30
N GLY A 178 -6.82 -7.98 9.97
CA GLY A 178 -6.67 -9.03 10.99
C GLY A 178 -6.10 -10.32 10.42
N PHE A 179 -6.65 -10.83 9.32
CA PHE A 179 -6.13 -12.01 8.63
C PHE A 179 -4.71 -11.79 8.12
N GLN A 180 -4.40 -10.62 7.56
CA GLN A 180 -3.05 -10.27 7.14
C GLN A 180 -2.07 -10.29 8.32
N GLY A 181 -2.48 -9.79 9.49
CA GLY A 181 -1.70 -9.86 10.73
C GLY A 181 -1.45 -11.29 11.20
N MET A 182 -2.46 -12.15 11.17
CA MET A 182 -2.31 -13.58 11.50
C MET A 182 -1.35 -14.28 10.54
N GLU A 183 -1.47 -14.02 9.25
CA GLU A 183 -0.54 -14.55 8.25
C GLU A 183 0.89 -14.04 8.54
N TYR A 184 1.09 -12.77 8.96
CA TYR A 184 2.44 -12.24 9.27
C TYR A 184 3.05 -13.00 10.44
N TYR A 185 2.24 -13.29 11.45
CA TYR A 185 2.67 -13.98 12.65
C TYR A 185 2.95 -15.47 12.42
N GLN A 186 2.22 -16.12 11.51
CA GLN A 186 2.35 -17.55 11.19
C GLN A 186 3.35 -17.84 10.07
N ALA A 187 3.90 -16.82 9.41
CA ALA A 187 4.83 -17.00 8.30
C ALA A 187 6.07 -17.80 8.77
N PRO A 188 6.42 -18.91 8.10
CA PRO A 188 7.57 -19.74 8.46
C PRO A 188 8.91 -19.11 8.03
N PHE A 189 8.85 -18.00 7.31
CA PHE A 189 9.99 -17.18 6.93
C PHE A 189 9.83 -15.78 7.52
N THR A 190 10.94 -15.22 7.96
CA THR A 190 11.08 -13.86 8.45
C THR A 190 11.66 -12.98 7.36
N ILE A 191 11.52 -11.65 7.51
CA ILE A 191 12.27 -10.69 6.67
C ILE A 191 13.76 -11.01 6.74
N SER A 192 14.23 -11.56 7.86
CA SER A 192 15.60 -11.96 8.08
C SER A 192 16.02 -13.31 7.50
N ASP A 193 15.15 -14.14 6.94
CA ASP A 193 15.60 -15.35 6.24
C ASP A 193 16.20 -15.01 4.86
N SER A 194 15.92 -13.79 4.38
CA SER A 194 16.74 -13.13 3.36
C SER A 194 18.09 -12.62 3.88
N THR A 195 18.26 -12.46 5.21
CA THR A 195 19.48 -11.95 5.87
C THR A 195 20.65 -12.90 5.74
N LEU A 196 20.48 -14.18 5.40
CA LEU A 196 21.65 -15.02 5.09
C LEU A 196 22.43 -14.46 3.88
N PHE A 197 21.73 -13.82 2.93
CA PHE A 197 22.31 -13.07 1.82
C PHE A 197 23.00 -11.77 2.28
N LEU A 198 22.40 -11.04 3.25
CA LEU A 198 23.01 -9.85 3.88
C LEU A 198 24.21 -10.21 4.79
N ILE A 199 24.19 -11.36 5.46
CA ILE A 199 25.30 -11.90 6.27
C ILE A 199 26.44 -12.29 5.34
N ILE A 200 26.17 -12.92 4.19
CA ILE A 200 27.18 -13.18 3.16
C ILE A 200 27.74 -11.86 2.60
N CYS A 201 26.90 -10.86 2.32
CA CYS A 201 27.37 -9.53 1.92
C CYS A 201 28.20 -8.86 3.04
N GLY A 202 27.83 -9.03 4.30
CA GLY A 202 28.55 -8.54 5.47
C GLY A 202 29.92 -9.22 5.66
N ILE A 203 29.99 -10.54 5.48
CA ILE A 203 31.26 -11.29 5.46
C ILE A 203 32.11 -10.85 4.26
N ARG A 204 31.52 -10.65 3.08
CA ARG A 204 32.22 -10.14 1.89
C ARG A 204 32.74 -8.71 2.09
N GLN A 205 32.00 -7.85 2.79
CA GLN A 205 32.48 -6.52 3.19
C GLN A 205 33.65 -6.62 4.17
N TYR A 206 33.55 -7.49 5.17
CA TYR A 206 34.61 -7.72 6.17
C TYR A 206 35.90 -8.24 5.52
N LEU A 207 35.78 -9.04 4.45
CA LEU A 207 36.91 -9.53 3.64
C LEU A 207 37.37 -8.55 2.54
N GLY A 208 36.75 -7.36 2.42
CA GLY A 208 37.15 -6.32 1.46
C GLY A 208 36.71 -6.55 0.01
N HIS A 209 35.77 -7.47 -0.24
CA HIS A 209 35.31 -7.84 -1.59
C HIS A 209 34.31 -6.85 -2.20
N LEU A 210 33.85 -5.84 -1.45
CA LEU A 210 32.93 -4.81 -1.91
C LEU A 210 33.65 -3.46 -1.94
N THR A 211 33.57 -2.76 -3.06
CA THR A 211 34.22 -1.45 -3.26
C THR A 211 33.18 -0.38 -3.56
N LYS A 212 33.57 0.89 -3.40
CA LYS A 212 32.67 2.04 -3.60
C LYS A 212 32.07 2.13 -5.00
N GLU A 213 32.74 1.55 -6.00
CA GLU A 213 32.26 1.50 -7.39
C GLU A 213 31.60 0.15 -7.76
N HIS A 214 31.79 -0.90 -6.95
CA HIS A 214 31.32 -2.24 -7.25
C HIS A 214 30.82 -2.98 -5.99
N HIS A 215 29.56 -2.73 -5.63
CA HIS A 215 28.87 -3.32 -4.48
C HIS A 215 27.44 -3.80 -4.81
N VAL A 216 27.24 -4.24 -6.06
CA VAL A 216 25.94 -4.68 -6.60
C VAL A 216 25.29 -5.78 -5.77
N GLY A 217 26.08 -6.68 -5.14
CA GLY A 217 25.55 -7.72 -4.24
C GLY A 217 24.88 -7.16 -2.98
N PHE A 218 25.41 -6.07 -2.42
CA PHE A 218 24.81 -5.37 -1.28
C PHE A 218 23.57 -4.56 -1.71
N GLU A 219 23.62 -3.90 -2.88
CA GLU A 219 22.46 -3.20 -3.46
C GLU A 219 21.30 -4.17 -3.73
N ALA A 220 21.60 -5.35 -4.29
CA ALA A 220 20.61 -6.41 -4.53
C ALA A 220 20.01 -6.96 -3.23
N ALA A 221 20.81 -7.11 -2.18
CA ALA A 221 20.34 -7.53 -0.85
C ALA A 221 19.43 -6.47 -0.21
N ALA A 222 19.77 -5.18 -0.34
CA ALA A 222 18.95 -4.06 0.12
C ALA A 222 17.64 -3.94 -0.68
N TRP A 223 17.66 -4.19 -1.99
CA TRP A 223 16.45 -4.23 -2.82
C TRP A 223 15.56 -5.44 -2.49
N TYR A 224 16.15 -6.60 -2.20
CA TYR A 224 15.42 -7.79 -1.74
C TYR A 224 14.74 -7.54 -0.38
N TRP A 225 15.41 -6.82 0.51
CA TRP A 225 14.87 -6.41 1.81
C TRP A 225 13.58 -5.59 1.69
N HIS A 226 13.57 -4.59 0.79
CA HIS A 226 12.37 -3.81 0.51
C HIS A 226 11.32 -4.57 -0.33
N PHE A 227 11.73 -5.62 -1.04
CA PHE A 227 10.88 -6.49 -1.83
C PHE A 227 9.98 -7.38 -0.96
N VAL A 228 10.48 -7.95 0.15
CA VAL A 228 9.67 -8.80 1.05
C VAL A 228 8.48 -8.03 1.65
N ASP A 229 8.67 -6.75 1.99
CA ASP A 229 7.60 -5.89 2.53
C ASP A 229 6.48 -5.60 1.52
N VAL A 230 6.78 -5.67 0.21
CA VAL A 230 5.85 -5.30 -0.88
C VAL A 230 5.29 -6.53 -1.62
N VAL A 231 6.04 -7.64 -1.65
CA VAL A 231 5.62 -8.95 -2.18
C VAL A 231 4.32 -9.42 -1.58
N ARG A 232 4.03 -9.06 -0.33
CA ARG A 232 2.77 -9.45 0.30
C ARG A 232 1.54 -8.70 -0.23
N CYS A 233 1.71 -7.42 -0.59
CA CYS A 233 0.67 -6.68 -1.30
C CYS A 233 0.45 -7.21 -2.74
N PHE A 234 1.44 -7.89 -3.32
CA PHE A 234 1.41 -8.39 -4.70
C PHE A 234 1.13 -9.90 -4.85
N LEU A 235 1.38 -10.74 -3.85
CA LEU A 235 1.16 -12.19 -3.93
C LEU A 235 -0.31 -12.54 -4.18
N VAL A 236 -1.24 -11.68 -3.73
CA VAL A 236 -2.66 -11.80 -4.06
C VAL A 236 -2.94 -11.58 -5.56
N SER A 237 -2.20 -10.70 -6.25
CA SER A 237 -2.49 -10.35 -7.65
C SER A 237 -1.84 -11.29 -8.67
N ARG A 238 -0.65 -11.83 -8.39
CA ARG A 238 0.01 -12.78 -9.32
C ARG A 238 -0.53 -14.20 -9.25
N PHE A 239 -1.05 -14.63 -8.09
CA PHE A 239 -1.53 -16.01 -7.91
C PHE A 239 -2.81 -16.33 -8.72
N PHE A 240 -3.63 -15.32 -9.03
CA PHE A 240 -4.77 -15.49 -9.95
C PHE A 240 -4.36 -15.61 -11.44
N SER A 241 -3.17 -15.14 -11.83
CA SER A 241 -2.73 -15.24 -13.23
C SER A 241 -2.11 -16.60 -13.60
N GLU A 242 -1.58 -17.34 -12.63
CA GLU A 242 -0.90 -18.63 -12.86
C GLU A 242 -1.80 -19.86 -12.61
N GLN A 243 -3.08 -19.68 -12.25
CA GLN A 243 -4.07 -20.75 -12.11
C GLN A 243 -4.90 -21.01 -13.40
N ILE A 244 -4.52 -20.46 -14.56
CA ILE A 244 -5.21 -20.73 -15.85
C ILE A 244 -4.68 -21.98 -16.58
N GLU A 245 -3.58 -22.60 -16.13
CA GLU A 245 -3.15 -23.89 -16.70
C GLU A 245 -3.38 -25.04 -15.71
N GLU A 246 -4.62 -25.53 -15.64
CA GLU A 246 -4.84 -26.90 -15.20
C GLU A 246 -4.53 -27.88 -16.35
N PRO A 247 -3.81 -28.99 -16.09
CA PRO A 247 -3.47 -29.97 -17.12
C PRO A 247 -4.62 -30.93 -17.47
N ASN A 248 -5.86 -30.69 -17.04
CA ASN A 248 -7.01 -31.53 -17.36
C ASN A 248 -8.22 -30.68 -17.75
N GLY A 249 -8.61 -30.75 -19.02
CA GLY A 249 -9.68 -29.96 -19.64
C GLY A 249 -11.09 -30.20 -19.11
N SER A 250 -11.39 -29.73 -17.90
CA SER A 250 -12.75 -29.36 -17.50
C SER A 250 -12.80 -27.87 -17.23
N ASN A 251 -13.57 -27.13 -18.04
CA ASN A 251 -13.73 -25.68 -17.91
C ASN A 251 -14.34 -25.32 -16.56
N SER A 252 -13.49 -24.93 -15.60
CA SER A 252 -13.87 -24.29 -14.33
C SER A 252 -14.41 -22.85 -14.52
N LEU A 253 -14.48 -22.37 -15.77
CA LEU A 253 -15.06 -21.07 -16.14
C LEU A 253 -16.59 -21.04 -16.04
N ASP A 254 -17.28 -22.17 -16.03
CA ASP A 254 -18.75 -22.19 -16.04
C ASP A 254 -19.34 -21.60 -14.75
N TRP A 255 -18.77 -21.89 -13.58
CA TRP A 255 -19.27 -21.32 -12.32
C TRP A 255 -18.93 -19.83 -12.15
N TYR A 256 -17.79 -19.38 -12.67
CA TYR A 256 -17.36 -17.97 -12.57
C TYR A 256 -18.12 -17.09 -13.56
N LEU A 257 -18.38 -17.61 -14.76
CA LEU A 257 -19.23 -16.96 -15.75
C LEU A 257 -20.70 -16.95 -15.29
N ASP A 258 -21.18 -18.00 -14.62
CA ASP A 258 -22.52 -17.99 -14.01
C ASP A 258 -22.62 -17.00 -12.84
N LEU A 259 -21.59 -16.87 -11.99
CA LEU A 259 -21.57 -15.88 -10.91
C LEU A 259 -21.56 -14.44 -11.45
N MET A 260 -20.74 -14.15 -12.48
CA MET A 260 -20.74 -12.85 -13.14
C MET A 260 -22.01 -12.58 -13.96
N ARG A 261 -22.65 -13.62 -14.52
CA ARG A 261 -23.92 -13.48 -15.25
C ARG A 261 -25.07 -13.19 -14.28
N VAL A 262 -25.08 -13.79 -13.10
CA VAL A 262 -26.04 -13.48 -12.02
C VAL A 262 -25.83 -12.06 -11.47
N GLU A 263 -24.60 -11.56 -11.37
CA GLU A 263 -24.35 -10.16 -10.97
C GLU A 263 -24.75 -9.14 -12.05
N MET A 264 -24.67 -9.50 -13.34
CA MET A 264 -25.12 -8.62 -14.44
C MET A 264 -26.63 -8.65 -14.70
N GLU A 265 -27.34 -9.72 -14.31
CA GLU A 265 -28.80 -9.84 -14.48
C GLU A 265 -29.63 -9.21 -13.35
N VAL A 266 -28.99 -8.73 -12.27
CA VAL A 266 -29.65 -8.02 -11.15
C VAL A 266 -29.39 -6.49 -11.19
N GLY A 267 -28.81 -5.98 -12.28
CA GLY A 267 -28.63 -4.55 -12.56
C GLY A 267 -29.87 -3.87 -13.14
#